data_AF-A0A9E4KVA8-F1
#
_entry.id   AF-A0A9E4KVA8-F1
#
_cell.length_a   1.000
_cell.length_b   1.000
_cell.length_c   1.000
_cell.angle_alpha   90.00
_cell.angle_beta   90.00
_cell.angle_gamma   90.00
#
_symmetry.space_group_name_H-M   'P 1'
#
loop_
_entity.id
_entity.type
_entity.pdbx_description
1 polymer ?
#
loop_
_entity_poly.entity_id
_entity_poly.type
_entity_poly.pdbx_seq_one_letter_code
_entity_poly.pdbx_strand_id
1 'polypeptide(L)'
;MPRLPELYQLDNFIDSFALGHYARVLDAVDRRNGNHVAFKVMRPEHLDPDGDMRWEYRAFGNEVDILTRLWHSPNIVKLYDCGFISDREEAPRNGEITSFQSDVRGFIESMSRFAAAGWRPYLTMENLPRHHSLFYLMKPNSANSRWRLPSEEGLALALQFSELLSQAHANKIVYLDHKLEHVYWDGIHLKV
;
A
#
# COMPACT_ATOMS: atom_id res chain seq x y z
N MET A 1 8.04 -11.81 -21.29
CA MET A 1 7.81 -11.86 -19.82
C MET A 1 6.36 -12.26 -19.56
N PRO A 2 5.96 -12.63 -18.34
CA PRO A 2 4.54 -12.82 -18.02
C PRO A 2 3.73 -11.57 -18.34
N ARG A 3 2.45 -11.74 -18.64
CA ARG A 3 1.51 -10.61 -18.80
C ARG A 3 0.77 -10.31 -17.51
N LEU A 4 0.42 -9.04 -17.28
CA LEU A 4 -0.32 -8.62 -16.09
C LEU A 4 -1.57 -9.50 -15.83
N PRO A 5 -2.45 -9.78 -16.81
CA PRO A 5 -3.65 -10.59 -16.59
C PRO A 5 -3.39 -12.05 -16.21
N GLU A 6 -2.17 -12.56 -16.43
CA GLU A 6 -1.77 -13.92 -16.05
C GLU A 6 -1.45 -14.00 -14.55
N LEU A 7 -0.96 -12.92 -13.95
CA LEU A 7 -0.61 -12.86 -12.53
C LEU A 7 -1.70 -12.21 -11.69
N TYR A 8 -2.36 -11.17 -12.19
CA TYR A 8 -3.35 -10.41 -11.43
C TYR A 8 -4.59 -10.10 -12.26
N GLN A 9 -5.75 -10.20 -11.61
CA GLN A 9 -6.98 -9.62 -12.11
C GLN A 9 -7.24 -8.32 -11.35
N LEU A 10 -7.01 -7.18 -11.99
CA LEU A 10 -7.29 -5.87 -11.40
C LEU A 10 -8.76 -5.50 -11.61
N ASP A 11 -9.37 -4.87 -10.61
CA ASP A 11 -10.76 -4.44 -10.61
C ASP A 11 -10.86 -2.92 -10.34
N ASN A 12 -11.62 -2.51 -9.34
CA ASN A 12 -11.96 -1.12 -9.09
C ASN A 12 -10.87 -0.38 -8.31
N PHE A 13 -10.77 0.92 -8.52
CA PHE A 13 -9.99 1.78 -7.63
C PHE A 13 -10.58 1.79 -6.23
N ILE A 14 -9.72 1.63 -5.22
CA ILE A 14 -10.09 1.66 -3.80
C ILE A 14 -9.57 2.90 -3.06
N ASP A 15 -8.92 3.82 -3.79
CA ASP A 15 -8.35 5.08 -3.29
C ASP A 15 -9.22 6.32 -3.57
N SER A 16 -10.50 6.13 -3.91
CA SER A 16 -11.36 7.18 -4.46
C SER A 16 -11.67 8.36 -3.53
N PHE A 17 -11.42 8.23 -2.22
CA PHE A 17 -11.73 9.26 -1.21
C PHE A 17 -10.52 10.07 -0.78
N ALA A 18 -9.33 9.49 -0.87
CA ALA A 18 -8.06 10.11 -0.58
C ALA A 18 -7.09 9.68 -1.68
N LEU A 19 -7.16 10.38 -2.81
CA LEU A 19 -6.35 10.07 -3.98
C LEU A 19 -4.87 10.09 -3.60
N GLY A 20 -4.19 8.98 -3.82
CA GLY A 20 -2.75 8.88 -3.59
C GLY A 20 -2.01 9.89 -4.47
N HIS A 21 -1.08 10.64 -3.86
CA HIS A 21 -0.31 11.65 -4.60
C HIS A 21 0.46 11.03 -5.78
N TYR A 22 1.18 9.95 -5.51
CA TYR A 22 2.11 9.34 -6.46
C TYR A 22 1.72 7.94 -6.94
N ALA A 23 0.68 7.34 -6.36
CA ALA A 23 0.22 6.01 -6.72
C ALA A 23 -1.31 5.94 -6.75
N ARG A 24 -1.84 5.03 -7.57
CA ARG A 24 -3.21 4.55 -7.44
C ARG A 24 -3.25 3.22 -6.71
N VAL A 25 -4.37 2.92 -6.05
CA VAL A 25 -4.61 1.61 -5.45
C VAL A 25 -5.87 0.99 -6.04
N LEU A 26 -5.75 -0.23 -6.55
CA LEU A 26 -6.85 -1.03 -7.09
C LEU A 26 -7.11 -2.25 -6.21
N ASP A 27 -8.36 -2.68 -6.15
CA ASP A 27 -8.67 -4.05 -5.73
C ASP A 27 -8.17 -5.03 -6.81
N ALA A 28 -7.68 -6.18 -6.37
CA ALA A 28 -7.14 -7.18 -7.27
C ALA A 28 -7.23 -8.60 -6.69
N VAL A 29 -7.24 -9.58 -7.59
CA VAL A 29 -7.04 -10.99 -7.25
C VAL A 29 -5.69 -11.45 -7.78
N ASP A 30 -4.83 -11.95 -6.90
CA ASP A 30 -3.59 -12.66 -7.29
C ASP A 30 -3.96 -14.04 -7.82
N ARG A 31 -3.74 -14.27 -9.11
CA ARG A 31 -4.11 -15.53 -9.78
C ARG A 31 -3.26 -16.72 -9.36
N ARG A 32 -2.11 -16.49 -8.73
CA ARG A 32 -1.20 -17.57 -8.29
C ARG A 32 -1.79 -18.35 -7.11
N ASN A 33 -2.55 -17.67 -6.24
CA ASN A 33 -3.10 -18.24 -5.00
C ASN A 33 -4.60 -17.96 -4.79
N GLY A 34 -5.22 -17.10 -5.60
CA GLY A 34 -6.62 -16.71 -5.49
C GLY A 34 -6.93 -15.65 -4.43
N ASN A 35 -5.92 -15.05 -3.81
CA ASN A 35 -6.11 -14.09 -2.73
C ASN A 35 -6.52 -12.71 -3.25
N HIS A 36 -7.38 -12.03 -2.50
CA HIS A 36 -7.67 -10.61 -2.69
C HIS A 36 -6.53 -9.76 -2.12
N VAL A 37 -6.06 -8.79 -2.91
CA VAL A 37 -4.93 -7.92 -2.57
C VAL A 37 -5.23 -6.47 -2.95
N ALA A 38 -4.64 -5.53 -2.22
CA ALA A 38 -4.57 -4.14 -2.66
C ALA A 38 -3.38 -4.00 -3.63
N PHE A 39 -3.64 -3.62 -4.88
CA PHE A 39 -2.62 -3.41 -5.91
C PHE A 39 -2.29 -1.93 -6.02
N LYS A 40 -1.18 -1.53 -5.40
CA LYS A 40 -0.68 -0.15 -5.43
C LYS A 40 0.30 0.02 -6.58
N VAL A 41 0.06 0.98 -7.47
CA VAL A 41 0.90 1.21 -8.66
C VAL A 41 1.15 2.69 -8.87
N MET A 42 2.39 3.05 -9.24
CA MET A 42 2.76 4.45 -9.45
C MET A 42 1.87 5.10 -10.51
N ARG A 43 1.50 6.38 -10.40
CA ARG A 43 0.72 7.05 -11.44
C ARG A 43 1.62 7.34 -12.66
N PRO A 44 1.11 7.23 -13.90
CA PRO A 44 1.94 7.32 -15.11
C PRO A 44 2.59 8.69 -15.31
N GLU A 45 2.01 9.78 -14.84
CA GLU A 45 2.59 11.13 -14.93
C GLU A 45 3.88 11.32 -14.11
N HIS A 46 4.16 10.41 -13.18
CA HIS A 46 5.38 10.42 -12.36
C HIS A 46 6.53 9.63 -12.99
N LEU A 47 6.31 8.99 -14.14
CA LEU A 47 7.39 8.48 -14.96
C LEU A 47 8.14 9.64 -15.62
N ASP A 48 9.45 9.63 -15.50
CA ASP A 48 10.28 10.58 -16.23
C ASP A 48 10.48 10.08 -17.68
N PRO A 49 10.24 10.92 -18.71
CA PRO A 49 10.48 10.56 -20.10
C PRO A 49 11.94 10.20 -20.39
N ASP A 50 12.89 10.78 -19.65
CA ASP A 50 14.32 10.56 -19.83
C ASP A 50 14.84 9.34 -19.05
N GLY A 51 13.95 8.65 -18.33
CA GLY A 51 14.27 7.43 -17.58
C GLY A 51 14.85 7.67 -16.18
N ASP A 52 14.93 8.93 -15.75
CA ASP A 52 15.39 9.29 -14.42
C ASP A 52 14.37 8.90 -13.35
N MET A 53 14.86 8.39 -12.21
CA MET A 53 14.00 8.13 -11.06
C MET A 53 13.71 9.44 -10.34
N ARG A 54 12.46 9.91 -10.38
CA ARG A 54 12.00 10.96 -9.47
C ARG A 54 11.78 10.43 -8.06
N TRP A 55 11.50 11.32 -7.12
CA TRP A 55 11.34 10.92 -5.72
C TRP A 55 10.15 9.96 -5.55
N GLU A 56 9.09 10.13 -6.34
CA GLU A 56 7.90 9.26 -6.38
C GLU A 56 8.26 7.82 -6.72
N TYR A 57 9.15 7.63 -7.71
CA TYR A 57 9.63 6.32 -8.10
C TYR A 57 10.44 5.67 -6.97
N ARG A 58 11.36 6.45 -6.37
CA ARG A 58 12.17 6.01 -5.21
C ARG A 58 11.32 5.70 -3.98
N ALA A 59 10.17 6.35 -3.82
CA ALA A 59 9.28 6.15 -2.68
C ALA A 59 8.79 4.70 -2.57
N PHE A 60 8.56 4.00 -3.70
CA PHE A 60 8.22 2.58 -3.70
C PHE A 60 9.33 1.70 -3.10
N GLY A 61 10.59 1.98 -3.42
CA GLY A 61 11.73 1.27 -2.83
C GLY A 61 11.82 1.48 -1.32
N ASN A 62 11.62 2.73 -0.87
CA ASN A 62 11.60 3.06 0.55
C ASN A 62 10.43 2.40 1.29
N GLU A 63 9.24 2.36 0.68
CA GLU A 63 8.06 1.75 1.28
C GLU A 63 8.23 0.24 1.50
N VAL A 64 8.76 -0.47 0.50
CA VAL A 64 9.05 -1.90 0.62
C VAL A 64 10.11 -2.16 1.68
N ASP A 65 11.17 -1.35 1.76
CA ASP A 65 12.20 -1.47 2.81
C ASP A 65 11.60 -1.26 4.22
N ILE A 66 10.71 -0.28 4.39
CA ILE A 66 9.99 -0.03 5.65
C ILE A 66 9.11 -1.23 6.03
N LEU A 67 8.26 -1.70 5.10
CA LEU A 67 7.37 -2.85 5.32
C LEU A 67 8.17 -4.11 5.67
N THR A 68 9.33 -4.29 5.04
CA THR A 68 10.23 -5.42 5.31
C THR A 68 10.86 -5.32 6.69
N ARG A 69 11.26 -4.13 7.15
CA ARG A 69 11.85 -3.98 8.50
C ARG A 69 10.82 -4.17 9.61
N LEU A 70 9.55 -3.90 9.33
CA LEU A 70 8.46 -4.03 10.29
C LEU A 70 7.60 -5.28 10.10
N TRP A 71 8.06 -6.23 9.27
CA TRP A 71 7.27 -7.41 8.87
C TRP A 71 6.79 -8.29 10.03
N HIS A 72 7.53 -8.29 11.14
CA HIS A 72 7.18 -9.02 12.36
C HIS A 72 6.00 -8.40 13.13
N SER A 73 5.68 -7.13 12.88
CA SER A 73 4.61 -6.45 13.58
C SER A 73 3.25 -6.95 13.07
N PRO A 74 2.37 -7.44 13.94
CA PRO A 74 1.01 -7.82 13.52
C PRO A 74 0.19 -6.61 13.05
N ASN A 75 0.61 -5.40 13.44
CA ASN A 75 -0.11 -4.15 13.20
C ASN A 75 0.22 -3.51 11.84
N ILE A 76 1.18 -4.06 11.10
CA ILE A 76 1.57 -3.57 9.77
C ILE A 76 0.83 -4.38 8.70
N VAL A 77 0.39 -3.71 7.64
CA VAL A 77 -0.11 -4.38 6.43
C VAL A 77 0.95 -5.30 5.84
N LYS A 78 0.53 -6.50 5.44
CA LYS A 78 1.46 -7.46 4.83
C LYS A 78 1.78 -7.05 3.40
N LEU A 79 3.06 -7.00 3.06
CA LEU A 79 3.53 -6.98 1.67
C LEU A 79 3.49 -8.40 1.10
N TYR A 80 2.87 -8.59 -0.07
CA TYR A 80 2.80 -9.89 -0.75
C TYR A 80 3.68 -9.96 -2.00
N ASP A 81 3.85 -8.84 -2.71
CA ASP A 81 4.63 -8.77 -3.93
C ASP A 81 5.11 -7.34 -4.18
N CYS A 82 6.21 -7.21 -4.90
CA CYS A 82 6.70 -5.95 -5.44
C CYS A 82 7.26 -6.19 -6.85
N GLY A 83 7.22 -5.19 -7.71
CA GLY A 83 7.72 -5.36 -9.06
C GLY A 83 7.43 -4.21 -9.98
N PHE A 84 7.45 -4.48 -11.28
CA PHE A 84 7.27 -3.46 -12.32
C PHE A 84 6.28 -3.91 -13.38
N ILE A 85 5.51 -2.96 -13.92
CA ILE A 85 4.61 -3.16 -15.05
C ILE A 85 4.97 -2.23 -16.21
N SER A 86 4.79 -2.72 -17.44
CA SER A 86 5.05 -1.92 -18.65
C SER A 86 3.88 -1.02 -19.06
N ASP A 87 2.68 -1.28 -18.54
CA ASP A 87 1.45 -0.57 -18.92
C ASP A 87 1.45 0.85 -18.32
N ARG A 88 1.17 1.85 -19.18
CA ARG A 88 1.19 3.28 -18.86
C ARG A 88 -0.19 3.86 -18.64
N GLU A 89 -1.26 3.07 -18.73
CA GLU A 89 -2.61 3.53 -18.36
C GLU A 89 -2.76 3.67 -16.84
N GLU A 90 -3.53 4.66 -16.38
CA GLU A 90 -3.69 4.90 -14.94
C GLU A 90 -4.21 3.65 -14.19
N ALA A 91 -5.21 2.97 -14.75
CA ALA A 91 -5.64 1.63 -14.38
C ALA A 91 -5.03 0.63 -15.37
N PRO A 92 -3.91 -0.04 -15.05
CA PRO A 92 -3.27 -0.94 -15.99
C PRO A 92 -4.16 -2.16 -16.24
N ARG A 93 -4.30 -2.55 -17.51
CA ARG A 93 -5.14 -3.70 -17.90
C ARG A 93 -4.36 -4.78 -18.62
N ASN A 94 -3.22 -4.41 -19.18
CA ASN A 94 -2.38 -5.28 -20.00
C ASN A 94 -0.90 -5.05 -19.65
N GLY A 95 -0.02 -5.30 -20.61
CA GLY A 95 1.41 -5.10 -20.46
C GLY A 95 2.14 -6.32 -19.89
N GLU A 96 3.45 -6.26 -19.98
CA GLU A 96 4.35 -7.19 -19.32
C GLU A 96 4.49 -6.81 -17.85
N ILE A 97 4.69 -7.82 -17.01
CA ILE A 97 4.90 -7.67 -15.58
C ILE A 97 6.14 -8.46 -15.15
N THR A 98 6.93 -7.86 -14.26
CA THR A 98 8.00 -8.55 -13.55
C THR A 98 7.69 -8.50 -12.06
N SER A 99 7.44 -9.66 -11.46
CA SER A 99 7.24 -9.85 -10.03
C SER A 99 8.54 -10.28 -9.37
N PHE A 100 8.88 -9.62 -8.27
CA PHE A 100 9.99 -9.98 -7.38
C PHE A 100 9.50 -10.73 -6.13
N GLN A 101 8.19 -10.85 -5.92
CA GLN A 101 7.59 -11.47 -4.74
C GLN A 101 8.17 -10.81 -3.47
N SER A 102 8.80 -11.60 -2.61
CA SER A 102 9.48 -11.15 -1.40
C SER A 102 10.95 -10.75 -1.61
N ASP A 103 11.48 -10.79 -2.83
CA ASP A 103 12.85 -10.33 -3.14
C ASP A 103 12.91 -8.81 -3.26
N VAL A 104 12.83 -8.16 -2.11
CA VAL A 104 12.90 -6.71 -1.95
C VAL A 104 14.22 -6.14 -2.44
N ARG A 105 15.31 -6.88 -2.23
CA ARG A 105 16.64 -6.44 -2.66
C ARG A 105 16.73 -6.42 -4.19
N GLY A 106 16.30 -7.50 -4.85
CA GLY A 106 16.25 -7.57 -6.31
C GLY A 106 15.34 -6.50 -6.90
N PHE A 107 14.20 -6.20 -6.25
CA PHE A 107 13.30 -5.12 -6.65
C PHE A 107 14.01 -3.76 -6.63
N ILE A 108 14.65 -3.40 -5.51
CA ILE A 108 15.35 -2.13 -5.34
C ILE A 108 16.54 -2.02 -6.32
N GLU A 109 17.35 -3.06 -6.44
CA GLU A 109 18.52 -3.09 -7.34
C GLU A 109 18.11 -2.97 -8.82
N SER A 110 16.90 -3.41 -9.18
CA SER A 110 16.38 -3.33 -10.56
C SER A 110 15.69 -2.01 -10.91
N MET A 111 15.47 -1.11 -9.95
CA MET A 111 14.66 0.11 -10.14
C MET A 111 15.16 0.98 -11.29
N SER A 112 16.46 1.27 -11.35
CA SER A 112 17.06 2.11 -12.40
C SER A 112 16.84 1.54 -13.80
N ARG A 113 16.94 0.22 -13.95
CA ARG A 113 16.75 -0.47 -15.23
C ARG A 113 15.31 -0.32 -15.73
N PHE A 114 14.34 -0.53 -14.84
CA PHE A 114 12.92 -0.44 -15.20
C PHE A 114 12.45 1.01 -15.37
N ALA A 115 13.01 1.95 -14.61
CA ALA A 115 12.76 3.37 -14.80
C ALA A 115 13.21 3.84 -16.19
N ALA A 116 14.42 3.44 -16.63
CA ALA A 116 14.93 3.72 -17.97
C ALA A 116 14.08 3.11 -19.10
N ALA A 117 13.40 1.99 -18.83
CA ALA A 117 12.45 1.39 -19.76
C ALA A 117 11.04 2.03 -19.70
N GLY A 118 10.82 2.98 -18.79
CA GLY A 118 9.53 3.63 -18.54
C GLY A 118 8.47 2.67 -18.00
N TRP A 119 8.88 1.69 -17.19
CA TRP A 119 8.00 0.79 -16.45
C TRP A 119 7.67 1.39 -15.08
N ARG A 120 6.49 1.08 -14.55
CA ARG A 120 6.01 1.61 -13.27
C ARG A 120 6.20 0.60 -12.15
N PRO A 121 6.70 1.01 -10.97
CA PRO A 121 6.73 0.13 -9.82
C PRO A 121 5.30 -0.13 -9.30
N TYR A 122 5.08 -1.35 -8.81
CA TYR A 122 3.86 -1.75 -8.11
C TYR A 122 4.21 -2.52 -6.84
N LEU A 123 3.31 -2.46 -5.86
CA LEU A 123 3.28 -3.28 -4.65
C LEU A 123 1.93 -3.99 -4.58
N THR A 124 1.90 -5.20 -4.03
CA THR A 124 0.65 -5.80 -3.56
C THR A 124 0.69 -6.02 -2.07
N MET A 125 -0.41 -5.69 -1.41
CA MET A 125 -0.51 -5.70 0.04
C MET A 125 -1.83 -6.32 0.49
N GLU A 126 -1.91 -6.58 1.80
CA GLU A 126 -3.16 -6.94 2.48
C GLU A 126 -4.30 -6.00 2.09
N ASN A 127 -5.39 -6.56 1.58
CA ASN A 127 -6.57 -5.79 1.22
C ASN A 127 -7.43 -5.54 2.47
N LEU A 128 -7.34 -4.34 3.03
CA LEU A 128 -8.07 -3.97 4.23
C LEU A 128 -9.46 -3.43 3.88
N PRO A 129 -10.53 -3.87 4.57
CA PRO A 129 -11.87 -3.35 4.33
C PRO A 129 -11.93 -1.86 4.66
N ARG A 130 -12.28 -1.03 3.66
CA ARG A 130 -12.35 0.44 3.83
C ARG A 130 -13.19 0.89 5.03
N HIS A 131 -14.25 0.16 5.37
CA HIS A 131 -15.16 0.51 6.46
C HIS A 131 -14.54 0.30 7.84
N HIS A 132 -13.38 -0.34 7.92
CA HIS A 132 -12.57 -0.45 9.13
C HIS A 132 -11.59 0.72 9.29
N SER A 133 -11.41 1.62 8.31
CA SER A 133 -10.56 2.79 8.56
C SER A 133 -11.21 3.69 9.61
N LEU A 134 -10.40 4.28 10.49
CA LEU A 134 -10.88 5.17 11.54
C LEU A 134 -11.65 6.35 10.96
N PHE A 135 -11.31 6.79 9.75
CA PHE A 135 -12.07 7.82 9.05
C PHE A 135 -13.55 7.43 8.89
N TYR A 136 -13.82 6.19 8.47
CA TYR A 136 -15.20 5.70 8.33
C TYR A 136 -15.83 5.37 9.67
N LEU A 137 -15.09 4.72 10.56
CA LEU A 137 -15.60 4.34 11.88
C LEU A 137 -15.97 5.56 12.72
N MET A 138 -15.29 6.69 12.54
CA MET A 138 -15.53 7.92 13.31
C MET A 138 -16.38 8.95 12.56
N LYS A 139 -16.81 8.66 11.33
CA LYS A 139 -17.66 9.55 10.56
C LYS A 139 -19.04 9.65 11.20
N PRO A 140 -19.53 10.85 11.54
CA PRO A 140 -20.89 11.01 12.05
C PRO A 140 -21.94 10.59 11.02
N ASN A 141 -22.92 9.78 11.43
CA ASN A 141 -24.04 9.37 10.58
C ASN A 141 -25.20 10.39 10.58
N SER A 142 -25.13 11.44 11.39
CA SER A 142 -26.10 12.54 11.42
C SER A 142 -25.45 13.86 11.80
N ALA A 143 -26.00 14.96 11.28
CA ALA A 143 -25.57 16.30 11.63
C ALA A 143 -25.69 16.52 13.15
N ASN A 144 -24.67 17.14 13.76
CA ASN A 144 -24.55 17.41 15.20
C ASN A 144 -24.40 16.20 16.13
N SER A 145 -24.16 14.98 15.62
CA SER A 145 -23.74 13.85 16.46
C SER A 145 -22.22 13.74 16.52
N ARG A 146 -21.68 13.47 17.71
CA ARG A 146 -20.27 13.06 17.86
C ARG A 146 -20.23 11.55 17.96
N TRP A 147 -19.65 10.91 16.96
CA TRP A 147 -19.38 9.47 17.04
C TRP A 147 -18.05 9.24 17.77
N ARG A 148 -18.02 8.22 18.64
CA ARG A 148 -16.84 7.85 19.43
C ARG A 148 -16.77 6.33 19.49
N LEU A 149 -15.55 5.81 19.46
CA LEU A 149 -15.31 4.42 19.84
C LEU A 149 -15.67 4.22 21.32
N PRO A 150 -16.14 3.02 21.71
CA PRO A 150 -16.20 2.63 23.12
C PRO A 150 -14.84 2.85 23.81
N SER A 151 -14.87 3.24 25.08
CA SER A 151 -13.63 3.58 25.83
C SER A 151 -12.62 2.43 25.84
N GLU A 152 -13.09 1.19 25.97
CA GLU A 152 -12.24 -0.01 25.98
C GLU A 152 -11.54 -0.21 24.62
N GLU A 153 -12.25 -0.05 23.50
CA GLU A 153 -11.68 -0.11 22.17
C GLU A 153 -10.69 1.04 21.92
N GLY A 154 -11.03 2.26 22.36
CA GLY A 154 -10.14 3.42 22.24
C GLY A 154 -8.83 3.22 23.00
N LEU A 155 -8.88 2.63 24.20
CA LEU A 155 -7.68 2.27 24.96
C LEU A 155 -6.88 1.16 24.28
N ALA A 156 -7.55 0.11 23.80
CA ALA A 156 -6.88 -1.00 23.09
C ALA A 156 -6.16 -0.53 21.82
N LEU A 157 -6.83 0.29 21.01
CA LEU A 157 -6.28 0.92 19.82
C LEU A 157 -5.05 1.78 20.17
N ALA A 158 -5.16 2.64 21.18
CA ALA A 158 -4.04 3.50 21.60
C ALA A 158 -2.82 2.69 22.07
N LEU A 159 -3.06 1.56 22.75
CA LEU A 159 -2.00 0.66 23.24
C LEU A 159 -1.28 -0.03 22.07
N GLN A 160 -2.03 -0.59 21.11
CA GLN A 160 -1.47 -1.20 19.91
C GLN A 160 -0.73 -0.18 19.03
N PHE A 161 -1.27 1.03 18.90
CA PHE A 161 -0.64 2.10 18.13
C PHE A 161 0.67 2.57 18.78
N SER A 162 0.70 2.68 20.12
CA SER A 162 1.92 3.02 20.86
C SER A 162 3.00 1.94 20.73
N GLU A 163 2.61 0.66 20.78
CA GLU A 163 3.51 -0.47 20.56
C GLU A 163 4.08 -0.46 19.14
N LEU A 164 3.24 -0.22 18.13
CA LEU A 164 3.69 -0.04 16.75
C LEU A 164 4.72 1.09 16.62
N LEU A 165 4.47 2.27 17.21
CA LEU A 165 5.41 3.39 17.17
C LEU A 165 6.72 3.05 17.88
N SER A 166 6.66 2.33 19.01
CA SER A 166 7.84 1.84 19.71
C SER A 166 8.69 0.93 18.81
N GLN A 167 8.05 -0.03 18.13
CA GLN A 167 8.70 -0.93 17.17
C GLN A 167 9.28 -0.19 15.96
N ALA A 168 8.55 0.79 15.42
CA ALA A 168 9.02 1.64 14.32
C ALA A 168 10.29 2.40 14.72
N HIS A 169 10.28 3.06 15.88
CA HIS A 169 11.43 3.80 16.39
C HIS A 169 12.63 2.89 16.69
N ALA A 170 12.41 1.68 17.22
CA ALA A 170 13.48 0.70 17.41
C ALA A 170 14.17 0.32 16.07
N ASN A 171 13.42 0.36 14.97
CA ASN A 171 13.92 0.14 13.61
C ASN A 171 14.36 1.43 12.90
N LYS A 172 14.49 2.55 13.64
CA LYS A 172 14.86 3.89 13.13
C LYS A 172 13.91 4.40 12.03
N ILE A 173 12.64 4.03 12.11
CA ILE A 173 11.58 4.48 11.21
C ILE A 173 10.73 5.51 11.94
N VAL A 174 10.46 6.63 11.28
CA VAL A 174 9.57 7.69 11.80
C VAL A 174 8.28 7.68 10.98
N TYR A 175 7.17 7.32 11.61
CA TYR A 175 5.85 7.32 10.97
C TYR A 175 5.18 8.69 11.12
N LEU A 176 5.15 9.46 10.03
CA LEU A 176 4.69 10.86 10.06
C LEU A 176 3.19 11.01 9.76
N ASP A 177 2.62 10.17 8.90
CA ASP A 177 1.28 10.38 8.33
C ASP A 177 0.21 9.49 8.98
N HIS A 178 -0.10 9.77 10.26
CA HIS A 178 -1.06 9.05 11.10
C HIS A 178 -2.51 9.53 10.92
N LYS A 179 -2.89 9.87 9.68
CA LYS A 179 -4.25 10.25 9.31
C LYS A 179 -5.24 9.10 9.54
N LEU A 180 -6.50 9.45 9.84
CA LEU A 180 -7.54 8.45 10.14
C LEU A 180 -7.84 7.51 8.96
N GLU A 181 -7.53 7.95 7.74
CA GLU A 181 -7.64 7.19 6.50
C GLU A 181 -6.59 6.06 6.41
N HIS A 182 -5.48 6.17 7.14
CA HIS A 182 -4.37 5.21 7.10
C HIS A 182 -4.38 4.23 8.28
N VAL A 183 -5.30 4.42 9.23
CA VAL A 183 -5.40 3.60 10.43
C VAL A 183 -6.67 2.78 10.35
N TYR A 184 -6.54 1.46 10.39
CA TYR A 184 -7.63 0.50 10.32
C TYR A 184 -7.82 -0.19 11.65
N TRP A 185 -9.08 -0.39 12.03
CA TRP A 185 -9.49 -0.99 13.29
C TRP A 185 -10.70 -1.90 13.05
N ASP A 186 -10.61 -3.17 13.43
CA ASP A 186 -11.72 -4.14 13.29
C ASP A 186 -12.54 -4.33 14.59
N GLY A 187 -12.25 -3.53 15.63
CA GLY A 187 -12.78 -3.70 16.99
C GLY A 187 -11.80 -4.37 17.96
N ILE A 188 -10.77 -5.05 17.43
CA ILE A 188 -9.82 -5.85 18.20
C ILE A 188 -8.37 -5.58 17.79
N HIS A 189 -8.09 -5.46 16.49
CA HIS A 189 -6.76 -5.35 15.91
C HIS A 189 -6.58 -4.05 15.13
N LEU A 190 -5.44 -3.42 15.36
CA LEU A 190 -4.93 -2.30 14.59
C LEU A 190 -4.24 -2.81 13.32
N LYS A 191 -4.45 -2.10 12.21
CA LYS A 191 -3.63 -2.19 11.00
C LYS A 191 -3.28 -0.80 10.48
N VAL A 192 -2.04 -0.64 9.98
CA VAL A 192 -1.54 0.54 9.27
C VAL A 192 -0.78 0.13 8.01
#